data_AF-A0A1G2P6Q9-F1
#
_entry.id   AF-A0A1G2P6Q9-F1
#
_cell.length_a   1.000
_cell.length_b   1.000
_cell.length_c   1.000
_cell.angle_alpha   90.00
_cell.angle_beta   90.00
_cell.angle_gamma   90.00
#
_symmetry.space_group_name_H-M   'P 1'
#
loop_
_entity.id
_entity.type
_entity.pdbx_description
1 polymer ?
#
loop_
_entity_poly.entity_id
_entity_poly.type
_entity_poly.pdbx_seq_one_letter_code
_entity_poly.pdbx_strand_id
1 'polypeptide(L)'
;MKLTVGKILPFALALPFLTLAQGAADLGYLEELIADAGGILKTLVPILITLALVVFIWGLIRYISSGGDEEKRKEARQTMLWGVIIFAVIVSIWGLVALLRSVFGIDINDSFTPETPDLAS
;
A
#
# COMPACT_ATOMS: atom_id res chain seq x y z
N MET A 1 -15.90 -56.00 -5.65
CA MET A 1 -15.46 -55.11 -4.55
C MET A 1 -16.71 -54.49 -3.93
N LYS A 2 -17.21 -55.04 -2.81
CA LYS A 2 -18.44 -54.55 -2.14
C LYS A 2 -18.03 -53.49 -1.12
N LEU A 3 -18.19 -52.22 -1.45
CA LEU A 3 -18.03 -51.11 -0.51
C LEU A 3 -19.15 -51.22 0.51
N THR A 4 -18.83 -51.67 1.73
CA THR A 4 -19.80 -51.84 2.81
C THR A 4 -20.18 -50.47 3.37
N VAL A 5 -21.42 -50.06 3.07
CA VAL A 5 -22.04 -48.76 3.38
C VAL A 5 -21.79 -48.27 4.82
N GLY A 6 -21.61 -49.17 5.79
CA GLY A 6 -21.31 -48.81 7.18
C GLY A 6 -19.96 -48.11 7.43
N LYS A 7 -18.98 -48.22 6.53
CA LYS A 7 -17.63 -47.61 6.72
C LYS A 7 -17.51 -46.19 6.17
N ILE A 8 -18.45 -45.76 5.31
CA ILE A 8 -18.45 -44.42 4.68
C ILE A 8 -19.42 -43.45 5.35
N LEU A 9 -20.34 -43.95 6.18
CA LEU A 9 -21.33 -43.16 6.91
C LEU A 9 -20.75 -42.06 7.83
N PRO A 10 -19.65 -42.28 8.59
CA PRO A 10 -19.09 -41.21 9.43
C PRO A 10 -18.41 -40.10 8.60
N PHE A 11 -17.92 -40.42 7.40
CA PHE A 11 -17.29 -39.44 6.50
C PHE A 11 -18.34 -38.51 5.86
N ALA A 12 -19.48 -39.06 5.46
CA ALA A 12 -20.58 -38.28 4.90
C ALA A 12 -21.23 -37.33 5.93
N LEU A 13 -21.29 -37.72 7.21
CA LEU A 13 -21.81 -36.88 8.29
C LEU A 13 -20.84 -35.75 8.70
N ALA A 14 -19.55 -35.86 8.34
CA ALA A 14 -18.54 -34.83 8.59
C ALA A 14 -18.48 -33.75 7.49
N LEU A 15 -19.04 -34.00 6.29
CA LEU A 15 -19.14 -33.02 5.21
C LEU A 15 -19.89 -31.72 5.62
N PRO A 16 -21.03 -31.74 6.33
CA PRO A 16 -21.69 -30.51 6.77
C PRO A 16 -20.85 -29.71 7.78
N PHE A 17 -19.97 -30.35 8.54
CA PHE A 17 -19.02 -29.66 9.41
C PHE A 17 -17.90 -28.97 8.62
N LEU A 18 -17.44 -29.58 7.53
CA LEU A 18 -16.50 -28.97 6.58
C LEU A 18 -17.16 -27.81 5.81
N THR A 19 -18.45 -27.92 5.44
CA THR A 19 -19.17 -26.83 4.77
C THR A 19 -19.46 -25.67 5.73
N LEU A 20 -19.62 -25.92 7.04
CA LEU A 20 -19.72 -24.87 8.06
C LEU A 20 -18.38 -24.18 8.34
N ALA A 21 -17.25 -24.89 8.23
CA ALA A 21 -15.91 -24.30 8.32
C ALA A 21 -15.52 -23.50 7.06
N GLN A 22 -16.16 -23.77 5.93
CA GLN A 22 -16.05 -23.00 4.68
C GLN A 22 -16.96 -21.77 4.65
N GLY A 23 -17.55 -21.37 5.79
CA GLY A 23 -18.08 -20.03 5.93
C GLY A 23 -16.95 -19.03 5.75
N ALA A 24 -16.69 -18.66 4.50
CA ALA A 24 -15.83 -17.55 4.15
C ALA A 24 -16.33 -16.38 5.00
N ALA A 25 -15.47 -15.90 5.90
CA ALA A 25 -15.77 -14.65 6.58
C ALA A 25 -16.11 -13.65 5.46
N ASP A 26 -17.31 -13.08 5.50
CA ASP A 26 -17.71 -12.04 4.56
C ASP A 26 -16.88 -10.80 4.92
N LEU A 27 -15.67 -10.74 4.37
CA LEU A 27 -14.73 -9.64 4.52
C LEU A 27 -15.08 -8.50 3.55
N GLY A 28 -16.22 -8.53 2.85
CA GLY A 28 -16.58 -7.53 1.85
C GLY A 28 -16.49 -6.09 2.39
N TYR A 29 -16.97 -5.85 3.62
CA TYR A 29 -16.84 -4.54 4.27
C TYR A 29 -15.38 -4.14 4.57
N LEU A 30 -14.52 -5.11 4.88
CA LEU A 30 -13.10 -4.86 5.14
C LEU A 30 -12.33 -4.64 3.84
N GLU A 31 -12.65 -5.39 2.79
CA GLU A 31 -12.11 -5.19 1.45
C GLU A 31 -12.50 -3.83 0.90
N GLU A 32 -13.77 -3.42 1.07
CA GLU A 32 -14.25 -2.10 0.67
C GLU A 32 -13.56 -0.98 1.46
N LEU A 33 -13.39 -1.14 2.78
CA LEU A 33 -12.67 -0.18 3.62
C LEU A 33 -11.19 -0.05 3.24
N ILE A 34 -10.52 -1.17 2.94
CA ILE A 34 -9.11 -1.19 2.53
C ILE A 34 -8.96 -0.58 1.13
N ALA A 35 -9.88 -0.85 0.22
CA ALA A 35 -9.90 -0.27 -1.13
C ALA A 35 -10.11 1.25 -1.08
N ASP A 36 -11.06 1.72 -0.28
CA ASP A 36 -11.36 3.15 -0.14
C ASP A 36 -10.19 3.90 0.53
N ALA A 37 -9.64 3.34 1.61
CA ALA A 37 -8.43 3.88 2.24
C ALA A 37 -7.23 3.90 1.26
N GLY A 38 -7.05 2.84 0.48
CA GLY A 38 -6.03 2.77 -0.56
C GLY A 38 -6.17 3.86 -1.63
N GLY A 39 -7.41 4.14 -2.06
CA GLY A 39 -7.72 5.21 -3.01
C GLY A 39 -7.38 6.61 -2.48
N ILE A 40 -7.70 6.88 -1.22
CA ILE A 40 -7.36 8.14 -0.53
C ILE A 40 -5.84 8.29 -0.45
N LEU A 41 -5.13 7.25 0.00
CA LEU A 41 -3.67 7.28 0.13
C LEU A 41 -2.97 7.47 -1.22
N LYS A 42 -3.46 6.86 -2.29
CA LYS A 42 -2.91 7.02 -3.66
C LYS A 42 -2.90 8.48 -4.11
N THR A 43 -3.90 9.26 -3.71
CA THR A 43 -4.01 10.69 -4.04
C THR A 43 -3.28 11.57 -3.02
N LEU A 44 -3.33 11.21 -1.75
CA LEU A 44 -2.77 11.99 -0.65
C LEU A 44 -1.23 11.96 -0.63
N VAL A 45 -0.62 10.80 -0.90
CA VAL A 45 0.84 10.65 -0.89
C VAL A 45 1.57 11.61 -1.85
N PRO A 46 1.21 11.71 -3.15
CA PRO A 46 1.89 12.63 -4.06
C PRO A 46 1.74 14.10 -3.64
N ILE A 47 0.62 14.47 -3.00
CA ILE A 47 0.43 15.80 -2.43
C ILE A 47 1.42 16.04 -1.28
N LEU A 48 1.55 15.07 -0.36
CA LEU A 48 2.50 15.14 0.75
C LEU A 48 3.96 15.22 0.28
N ILE A 49 4.33 14.45 -0.75
CA ILE A 49 5.67 14.50 -1.33
C ILE A 49 5.94 15.88 -1.93
N THR A 50 4.97 16.43 -2.68
CA THR A 50 5.07 17.77 -3.26
C THR A 50 5.25 18.83 -2.17
N LEU A 51 4.44 18.76 -1.11
CA LEU A 51 4.53 19.69 0.01
C LEU A 51 5.87 19.57 0.76
N ALA A 52 6.33 18.33 1.01
CA ALA A 52 7.62 18.08 1.64
C ALA A 52 8.77 18.66 0.80
N LEU A 53 8.71 18.54 -0.53
CA LEU A 53 9.68 19.12 -1.45
C LEU A 53 9.69 20.65 -1.36
N VAL A 54 8.50 21.29 -1.30
CA VAL A 54 8.37 22.74 -1.16
C VAL A 54 8.98 23.23 0.16
N VAL A 55 8.67 22.56 1.28
CA VAL A 55 9.22 22.91 2.60
C VAL A 55 10.74 22.70 2.63
N PHE A 56 11.24 21.62 2.02
CA PHE A 56 12.66 21.36 1.90
C PHE A 56 13.38 22.45 1.10
N ILE A 57 12.85 22.81 -0.08
CA ILE A 57 13.39 23.88 -0.92
C ILE A 57 13.35 25.22 -0.18
N TRP A 58 12.26 25.54 0.53
CA TRP A 58 12.17 26.73 1.36
C TRP A 58 13.25 26.79 2.44
N GLY A 59 13.47 25.68 3.14
CA GLY A 59 14.54 25.54 4.13
C GLY A 59 15.93 25.74 3.50
N LEU A 60 16.15 25.18 2.32
CA LEU A 60 17.41 25.33 1.57
C LEU A 60 17.66 26.77 1.12
N ILE A 61 16.64 27.43 0.57
CA ILE A 61 16.72 28.85 0.19
C ILE A 61 17.08 29.68 1.42
N ARG A 62 16.41 29.45 2.56
CA ARG A 62 16.69 30.16 3.81
C ARG A 62 18.09 29.88 4.34
N TYR A 63 18.63 28.68 4.14
CA TYR A 63 19.99 28.31 4.54
C TYR A 63 21.08 28.97 3.68
N ILE A 64 20.81 29.12 2.38
CA ILE A 64 21.71 29.82 1.46
C ILE A 64 21.63 31.34 1.70
N SER A 65 20.42 31.89 1.88
CA SER A 65 20.19 33.32 2.07
C SER A 65 20.65 33.84 3.44
N SER A 66 20.82 32.97 4.43
CA SER A 66 21.28 33.35 5.77
C SER A 66 22.78 33.70 5.84
N GLY A 67 23.56 33.37 4.81
CA GLY A 67 24.95 33.84 4.72
C GLY A 67 25.82 33.45 5.93
N GLY A 68 26.64 34.37 6.44
CA GLY A 68 27.51 34.17 7.61
C GLY A 68 26.79 34.30 8.97
N ASP A 69 25.48 34.55 8.98
CA ASP A 69 24.69 34.75 10.19
C ASP A 69 24.38 33.39 10.84
N GLU A 70 25.15 33.06 11.88
CA GLU A 70 25.18 31.73 12.51
C GLU A 70 23.82 31.30 13.07
N GLU A 71 23.05 32.25 13.60
CA GLU A 71 21.74 32.01 14.21
C GLU A 71 20.70 31.60 13.15
N LYS A 72 20.61 32.38 12.06
CA LYS A 72 19.71 32.07 10.94
C LYS A 72 20.10 30.78 10.22
N ARG A 73 21.40 30.47 10.16
CA ARG A 73 21.87 29.18 9.63
C ARG A 73 21.49 28.01 10.52
N LYS A 74 21.41 28.21 11.83
CA LYS A 74 20.98 27.17 12.76
C LYS A 74 19.49 26.88 12.61
N GLU A 75 18.66 27.93 12.54
CA GLU A 75 17.23 27.81 12.24
C GLU A 75 16.98 27.14 10.89
N ALA A 76 17.64 27.61 9.83
CA ALA A 76 17.42 27.07 8.49
C ALA A 76 17.84 25.59 8.40
N ARG A 77 18.92 25.20 9.10
CA ARG A 77 19.31 23.78 9.23
C ARG A 77 18.25 22.95 9.94
N GLN A 78 17.65 23.49 10.99
CA GLN A 78 16.57 22.82 11.70
C GLN A 78 15.35 22.63 10.79
N THR A 79 14.96 23.65 10.01
CA THR A 79 13.87 23.53 9.04
C THR A 79 14.17 22.49 7.94
N MET A 80 15.39 22.46 7.41
CA MET A 80 15.81 21.44 6.44
C MET A 80 15.74 20.03 7.04
N LEU A 81 16.21 19.84 8.28
CA LEU A 81 16.14 18.57 9.00
C LEU A 81 14.71 18.07 9.14
N TRP A 82 13.77 18.94 9.53
CA TRP A 82 12.36 18.59 9.60
C TRP A 82 11.79 18.18 8.24
N GLY A 83 12.14 18.90 7.16
CA GLY A 83 11.75 18.54 5.80
C GLY A 83 12.27 17.16 5.39
N VAL A 84 13.54 16.87 5.68
CA VAL A 84 14.17 15.58 5.38
C VAL A 84 13.55 14.43 6.19
N ILE A 85 13.24 14.66 7.47
CA ILE A 85 12.59 13.64 8.31
C ILE A 85 11.23 13.26 7.74
N ILE A 86 10.40 14.25 7.39
CA ILE A 86 9.08 14.02 6.81
C ILE A 86 9.21 13.26 5.49
N PHE A 87 10.15 13.67 4.63
CA PHE A 87 10.42 13.00 3.37
C PHE A 87 10.86 11.54 3.57
N ALA A 88 11.77 11.30 4.51
CA ALA A 88 12.28 9.97 4.84
C ALA A 88 11.16 9.03 5.33
N VAL A 89 10.22 9.52 6.13
CA VAL A 89 9.07 8.72 6.59
C VAL A 89 8.20 8.30 5.41
N ILE A 90 7.86 9.21 4.49
CA ILE A 90 7.03 8.90 3.32
C ILE A 90 7.71 7.85 2.43
N VAL A 91 9.00 8.05 2.12
CA VAL A 91 9.78 7.12 1.30
C VAL A 91 9.95 5.78 1.99
N SER A 92 10.16 5.75 3.31
CA SER A 92 10.30 4.51 4.08
C SER A 92 9.03 3.66 4.02
N ILE A 93 7.85 4.27 4.12
CA ILE A 93 6.57 3.56 4.00
C ILE A 93 6.44 2.95 2.60
N TRP A 94 6.75 3.72 1.55
CA TRP A 94 6.69 3.22 0.17
C TRP A 94 7.71 2.13 -0.13
N GLY A 95 8.94 2.25 0.39
CA GLY A 95 9.98 1.22 0.28
C GLY A 95 9.58 -0.07 0.97
N LEU A 96 8.96 0.02 2.15
CA LEU A 96 8.41 -1.14 2.84
C LEU A 96 7.26 -1.77 2.03
N VAL A 97 6.32 -0.96 1.53
CA VAL A 97 5.23 -1.45 0.68
C VAL A 97 5.76 -2.13 -0.58
N ALA A 98 6.79 -1.58 -1.23
CA ALA A 98 7.43 -2.18 -2.39
C ALA A 98 8.10 -3.52 -2.05
N LEU A 99 8.77 -3.61 -0.88
CA LEU A 99 9.34 -4.86 -0.39
C LEU A 99 8.26 -5.91 -0.16
N LEU A 100 7.16 -5.55 0.51
CA LEU A 100 6.02 -6.45 0.73
C LEU A 100 5.46 -6.95 -0.61
N ARG A 101 5.26 -6.06 -1.59
CA ARG A 101 4.80 -6.46 -2.93
C ARG A 101 5.74 -7.49 -3.57
N SER A 102 7.05 -7.28 -3.46
CA SER A 102 8.04 -8.20 -4.03
C SER A 102 8.05 -9.58 -3.38
N VAL A 103 7.81 -9.64 -2.07
CA VAL A 103 7.82 -10.91 -1.30
C VAL A 103 6.52 -11.69 -1.51
N PHE A 104 5.38 -10.98 -1.60
CA PHE A 104 4.07 -11.62 -1.76
C PHE A 104 3.63 -11.78 -3.22
N GLY A 105 4.40 -11.29 -4.20
CA GLY A 105 4.10 -11.44 -5.62
C GLY A 105 2.85 -10.70 -6.10
N ILE A 106 2.53 -9.56 -5.46
CA ILE A 106 1.33 -8.77 -5.79
C ILE A 106 1.70 -7.70 -6.83
N ASP A 107 1.43 -8.00 -8.10
CA ASP A 107 1.54 -7.05 -9.21
C ASP A 107 0.23 -6.28 -9.40
N ILE A 108 0.20 -5.00 -9.01
CA ILE A 108 -0.98 -4.13 -9.14
C ILE A 108 -0.99 -3.39 -10.49
N ASN A 109 -0.35 -3.97 -11.51
CA ASN A 109 -0.30 -3.44 -12.86
C ASN A 109 -1.34 -4.13 -13.75
N ASP A 110 -2.59 -4.23 -13.30
CA ASP A 110 -3.70 -4.50 -14.21
C ASP A 110 -4.00 -3.20 -14.96
N SER A 111 -3.20 -2.93 -16.00
CA SER A 111 -3.68 -2.16 -17.12
C SER A 111 -4.88 -2.91 -17.68
N PHE A 112 -6.08 -2.50 -17.26
CA PHE A 112 -7.33 -2.71 -18.00
C PHE A 112 -7.23 -1.97 -19.34
N THR A 113 -6.30 -2.36 -20.20
CA THR A 113 -6.52 -2.21 -21.63
C THR A 113 -7.40 -3.40 -21.98
N PRO A 114 -8.71 -3.21 -22.24
CA PRO A 114 -9.46 -4.27 -22.88
C PRO A 114 -8.68 -4.61 -24.15
N GLU A 115 -8.23 -5.86 -24.29
CA GLU A 115 -7.83 -6.37 -25.59
C GLU A 115 -9.06 -6.20 -26.48
N THR A 116 -9.07 -5.14 -27.29
CA THR A 116 -10.05 -5.01 -28.35
C THR A 116 -9.84 -6.23 -29.22
N PRO A 117 -10.86 -7.08 -29.42
CA PRO A 117 -10.75 -8.20 -30.32
C PRO A 117 -10.20 -7.68 -31.65
N ASP A 118 -9.01 -8.13 -32.01
CA ASP A 118 -8.37 -7.82 -33.28
C ASP A 118 -9.29 -8.40 -34.37
N LEU A 119 -10.06 -7.52 -35.01
CA LEU A 119 -10.84 -7.86 -36.19
C LEU A 119 -9.88 -7.91 -37.39
N ALA A 120 -8.92 -8.83 -37.34
CA ALA A 120 -8.15 -9.25 -38.50
C ALA A 120 -8.91 -10.38 -39.21
N SER A 121 -9.25 -10.09 -40.48
CA SER A 121 -9.83 -10.94 -41.54
C SER A 121 -11.27 -11.42 -41.39
#